data_AF-A0A813V061-F1
#
_entry.id   AF-A0A813V061-F1
#
_cell.length_a   1.000
_cell.length_b   1.000
_cell.length_c   1.000
_cell.angle_alpha   90.00
_cell.angle_beta   90.00
_cell.angle_gamma   90.00
#
_symmetry.space_group_name_H-M   'P 1'
#
loop_
_entity.id
_entity.type
_entity.pdbx_description
1 polymer ?
#
loop_
_entity_poly.entity_id
_entity_poly.type
_entity_poly.pdbx_seq_one_letter_code
_entity_poly.pdbx_strand_id
1 'polypeptide(L)'
;MSIQDLYKSVLLESDNDIKVKKIDNFQDKTIFENVLDWFHPIRSPAGSWLKQNSSNFSEKFRSFLQNLSNALNIDEAQLFKLLEFFSTNNYSTLENIDIMLSSPDNMNETNQQFVVQFIQYYYNERYALLSIVHDILTSENIKKAKSWFGSEIELCKKMLTQFSVLTNVSCPSWNSMYSPLTADMLRTIWTNAHDNEMRLLLECALIIIDRCNNESPQILLKYFELFQFDKFNSIRIYFQPDMALNQKHKILNTLLVYILISGMKLSRFNIIEENNFPLQEHPVFHDIQVFQTLNTNFSTLFNVKNCSTAQLAWATLLYKYDSEDRQIQKFAAAAKRDNVFDHLSSRIDLFKSIQSLASNIIYRVTFDLIDLFSSIFDYEKFVSRDQLISIVKKCMNDKTVVENILKKSGHVLFDHISSVENYFPLSLESCLDLYTLIMKANSNKANSIIIYLCERDQFVESVQMFKDADIALVGTDDECIAVANIYPYGPGKLYFFIIYYTKFIKLKQ
;
A
#
# COMPACT_ATOMS: atom_id res chain seq x y z
N MET A 1 16.68 -6.08 -26.47
CA MET A 1 15.26 -5.66 -26.42
C MET A 1 15.18 -4.62 -25.31
N SER A 2 14.65 -3.43 -25.60
CA SER A 2 14.46 -2.42 -24.54
C SER A 2 13.35 -2.87 -23.59
N ILE A 3 13.34 -2.37 -22.35
CA ILE A 3 12.25 -2.68 -21.40
C ILE A 3 10.93 -2.10 -21.91
N GLN A 4 10.96 -1.03 -22.72
CA GLN A 4 9.78 -0.51 -23.40
C GLN A 4 9.23 -1.47 -24.47
N ASP A 5 10.09 -2.16 -25.21
CA ASP A 5 9.67 -3.20 -26.17
C ASP A 5 9.09 -4.41 -25.43
N LEU A 6 9.67 -4.77 -24.27
CA LEU A 6 9.12 -5.79 -23.37
C LEU A 6 7.75 -5.35 -22.83
N TYR A 7 7.60 -4.09 -22.40
CA TYR A 7 6.33 -3.55 -21.92
C TYR A 7 5.25 -3.66 -23.00
N LYS A 8 5.56 -3.28 -24.25
CA LYS A 8 4.65 -3.38 -25.40
C LYS A 8 4.36 -4.83 -25.83
N SER A 9 5.32 -5.74 -25.65
CA SER A 9 5.14 -7.16 -25.99
C SER A 9 4.29 -7.90 -24.96
N VAL A 10 4.25 -7.41 -23.72
CA VAL A 10 3.57 -8.08 -22.59
C VAL A 10 2.23 -7.43 -22.23
N LEU A 11 2.11 -6.11 -22.34
CA LEU A 11 0.92 -5.37 -21.93
C LEU A 11 0.23 -4.74 -23.15
N LEU A 12 -1.09 -4.89 -23.23
CA LEU A 12 -1.98 -4.06 -24.04
C LEU A 12 -2.53 -2.96 -23.14
N GLU A 13 -2.22 -1.72 -23.46
CA GLU A 13 -2.99 -0.59 -22.94
C GLU A 13 -4.30 -0.50 -23.75
N SER A 14 -5.42 -0.61 -23.05
CA SER A 14 -6.74 -0.17 -23.53
C SER A 14 -7.25 0.90 -22.59
N ASP A 15 -8.15 1.78 -23.07
CA ASP A 15 -8.45 3.11 -22.51
C ASP A 15 -8.72 3.21 -20.99
N ASN A 16 -8.87 2.12 -20.24
CA ASN A 16 -8.80 2.10 -18.76
C ASN A 16 -8.29 0.78 -18.13
N ASP A 17 -7.79 -0.18 -18.93
CA ASP A 17 -7.43 -1.53 -18.44
C ASP A 17 -6.12 -2.04 -19.04
N ILE A 18 -5.23 -2.54 -18.17
CA ILE A 18 -4.01 -3.26 -18.56
C ILE A 18 -4.38 -4.73 -18.85
N LYS A 19 -4.32 -5.13 -20.12
CA LYS A 19 -4.53 -6.53 -20.52
C LYS A 19 -3.20 -7.21 -20.80
N VAL A 20 -2.95 -8.32 -20.12
CA VAL A 20 -1.71 -9.07 -20.29
C VAL A 20 -1.79 -9.96 -21.54
N LYS A 21 -0.90 -9.74 -22.52
CA LYS A 21 -0.75 -10.58 -23.72
C LYS A 21 -0.20 -11.95 -23.34
N LYS A 22 -0.53 -12.97 -24.13
CA LYS A 22 0.12 -14.28 -24.00
C LYS A 22 1.55 -14.14 -24.55
N ILE A 23 2.54 -14.35 -23.69
CA ILE A 23 3.94 -14.39 -24.10
C ILE A 23 4.25 -15.80 -24.57
N ASP A 24 4.37 -15.99 -25.88
CA ASP A 24 4.74 -17.28 -26.49
C ASP A 24 6.27 -17.42 -26.70
N ASN A 25 7.05 -16.37 -26.39
CA ASN A 25 8.49 -16.29 -26.65
C ASN A 25 9.33 -16.70 -25.43
N PHE A 26 10.24 -17.66 -25.60
CA PHE A 26 11.03 -18.28 -24.51
C PHE A 26 12.04 -17.31 -23.84
N GLN A 27 12.55 -16.32 -24.58
CA GLN A 27 13.49 -15.31 -24.04
C GLN A 27 12.81 -14.34 -23.06
N ASP A 28 11.56 -13.98 -23.31
CA ASP A 28 10.80 -13.08 -22.45
C ASP A 28 10.47 -13.77 -21.12
N LYS A 29 10.18 -15.07 -21.16
CA LYS A 29 9.89 -15.88 -19.98
C LYS A 29 11.10 -15.99 -19.04
N THR A 30 12.29 -16.21 -19.58
CA THR A 30 13.52 -16.28 -18.77
C THR A 30 13.92 -14.93 -18.18
N ILE A 31 13.56 -13.82 -18.83
CA ILE A 31 13.66 -12.49 -18.21
C ILE A 31 12.71 -12.43 -17.01
N PHE A 32 11.42 -12.76 -17.14
CA PHE A 32 10.45 -12.71 -16.02
C PHE A 32 10.77 -13.67 -14.87
N GLU A 33 11.24 -14.88 -15.16
CA GLU A 33 11.67 -15.86 -14.15
C GLU A 33 12.88 -15.35 -13.33
N ASN A 34 13.70 -14.49 -13.93
CA ASN A 34 14.94 -13.93 -13.37
C ASN A 34 14.93 -12.39 -13.25
N VAL A 35 13.77 -11.72 -13.35
CA VAL A 35 13.65 -10.24 -13.37
C VAL A 35 14.39 -9.66 -12.17
N LEU A 36 14.23 -10.33 -11.04
CA LEU A 36 14.80 -9.95 -9.76
C LEU A 36 16.33 -10.18 -9.70
N ASP A 37 16.84 -11.17 -10.41
CA ASP A 37 18.28 -11.45 -10.51
C ASP A 37 18.99 -10.51 -11.49
N TRP A 38 18.25 -9.94 -12.46
CA TRP A 38 18.76 -8.93 -13.38
C TRP A 38 19.18 -7.63 -12.68
N PHE A 39 18.60 -7.33 -11.52
CA PHE A 39 18.93 -6.15 -10.72
C PHE A 39 20.19 -6.30 -9.87
N HIS A 40 20.62 -7.54 -9.60
CA HIS A 40 21.78 -7.87 -8.78
C HIS A 40 22.49 -9.13 -9.31
N PRO A 41 23.11 -9.07 -10.49
CA PRO A 41 23.81 -10.22 -11.04
C PRO A 41 24.99 -10.58 -10.13
N ILE A 42 25.23 -11.88 -9.97
CA ILE A 42 26.49 -12.37 -9.41
C ILE A 42 27.59 -11.84 -10.33
N ARG A 43 28.40 -10.92 -9.81
CA ARG A 43 29.51 -10.34 -10.55
C ARG A 43 30.44 -11.46 -11.01
N SER A 44 30.70 -11.54 -12.32
CA SER A 44 31.77 -12.39 -12.82
C SER A 44 33.11 -11.92 -12.22
N PRO A 45 34.18 -12.74 -12.21
CA PRO A 45 35.49 -12.29 -11.76
C PRO A 45 35.86 -10.98 -12.47
N ALA A 46 36.13 -9.94 -11.69
CA ALA A 46 36.25 -8.56 -12.18
C ALA A 46 37.15 -8.47 -13.43
N GLY A 47 36.63 -7.83 -14.48
CA GLY A 47 37.33 -7.59 -15.73
C GLY A 47 37.47 -8.79 -16.67
N SER A 48 36.80 -9.93 -16.41
CA SER A 48 36.86 -11.09 -17.32
C SER A 48 36.32 -10.76 -18.73
N TRP A 49 35.20 -10.05 -18.82
CA TRP A 49 34.62 -9.58 -20.09
C TRP A 49 35.47 -8.49 -20.76
N LEU A 50 35.99 -7.54 -19.98
CA LEU A 50 36.86 -6.47 -20.47
C LEU A 50 38.20 -7.00 -21.02
N LYS A 51 38.73 -8.08 -20.44
CA LYS A 51 39.93 -8.77 -20.93
C LYS A 51 39.70 -9.47 -22.28
N GLN A 52 38.50 -10.01 -22.50
CA GLN A 52 38.13 -10.66 -23.76
C GLN A 52 37.87 -9.65 -24.89
N ASN A 53 37.46 -8.43 -24.55
CA ASN A 53 37.12 -7.37 -25.51
C ASN A 53 38.14 -6.22 -25.54
N SER A 54 39.37 -6.47 -25.10
CA SER A 54 40.40 -5.44 -24.89
C SER A 54 40.83 -4.71 -26.16
N SER A 55 40.62 -5.32 -27.34
CA SER A 55 40.97 -4.77 -28.65
C SER A 55 39.95 -3.76 -29.20
N ASN A 56 38.73 -3.75 -28.65
CA ASN A 56 37.60 -3.05 -29.29
C ASN A 56 37.39 -1.63 -28.75
N PHE A 57 38.02 -1.27 -27.63
CA PHE A 57 37.76 -0.02 -26.92
C PHE A 57 39.04 0.61 -26.37
N SER A 58 39.05 1.95 -26.28
CA SER A 58 40.16 2.67 -25.65
C SER A 58 40.38 2.23 -24.19
N GLU A 59 41.58 2.46 -23.67
CA GLU A 59 41.89 2.22 -22.25
C GLU A 59 41.01 3.07 -21.32
N LYS A 60 40.71 4.32 -21.72
CA LYS A 60 39.85 5.24 -20.97
C LYS A 60 38.41 4.73 -20.88
N PHE A 61 37.84 4.25 -21.99
CA PHE A 61 36.50 3.66 -21.99
C PHE A 61 36.42 2.40 -21.13
N ARG A 62 37.45 1.54 -21.17
CA ARG A 62 37.52 0.35 -20.32
C ARG A 62 37.62 0.71 -18.83
N SER A 63 38.44 1.70 -18.48
CA SER A 63 38.53 2.22 -17.11
C SER A 63 37.20 2.81 -16.63
N PHE A 64 36.51 3.57 -17.50
CA PHE A 64 35.18 4.11 -17.22
C PHE A 64 34.16 3.01 -16.92
N LEU A 65 34.04 2.00 -17.79
CA LEU A 65 33.14 0.86 -17.58
C LEU A 65 33.46 0.11 -16.30
N GLN A 66 34.75 -0.12 -16.02
CA GLN A 66 35.16 -0.82 -14.79
C GLN A 66 34.80 -0.01 -13.54
N ASN A 67 35.02 1.31 -13.55
CA ASN A 67 34.67 2.19 -12.43
C ASN A 67 33.17 2.25 -12.18
N LEU A 68 32.36 2.39 -13.24
CA LEU A 68 30.91 2.35 -13.12
C LEU A 68 30.38 0.98 -12.69
N SER A 69 30.94 -0.10 -13.23
CA SER A 69 30.61 -1.47 -12.83
C SER A 69 30.91 -1.71 -11.35
N ASN A 70 32.05 -1.20 -10.86
CA ASN A 70 32.40 -1.25 -9.44
C ASN A 70 31.42 -0.42 -8.60
N ALA A 71 31.09 0.81 -9.04
CA ALA A 71 30.22 1.71 -8.30
C ALA A 71 28.78 1.21 -8.21
N LEU A 72 28.23 0.70 -9.31
CA LEU A 72 26.86 0.19 -9.38
C LEU A 72 26.74 -1.28 -8.94
N ASN A 73 27.86 -1.97 -8.74
CA ASN A 73 27.92 -3.40 -8.48
C ASN A 73 27.15 -4.25 -9.53
N ILE A 74 27.43 -3.97 -10.81
CA ILE A 74 26.83 -4.67 -11.96
C ILE A 74 27.92 -5.31 -12.81
N ASP A 75 27.64 -6.45 -13.45
CA ASP A 75 28.56 -7.12 -14.38
C ASP A 75 28.90 -6.21 -15.59
N GLU A 76 30.18 -6.21 -16.02
CA GLU A 76 30.63 -5.32 -17.10
C GLU A 76 29.90 -5.58 -18.43
N ALA A 77 29.56 -6.84 -18.74
CA ALA A 77 28.87 -7.17 -19.99
C ALA A 77 27.44 -6.63 -20.01
N GLN A 78 26.77 -6.63 -18.85
CA GLN A 78 25.44 -6.06 -18.72
C GLN A 78 25.45 -4.53 -18.74
N LEU A 79 26.42 -3.93 -18.04
CA LEU A 79 26.62 -2.49 -18.08
C LEU A 79 26.85 -1.99 -19.52
N PHE A 80 27.66 -2.72 -20.29
CA PHE A 80 27.90 -2.40 -21.69
C PHE A 80 26.62 -2.48 -22.53
N LYS A 81 25.81 -3.53 -22.37
CA LYS A 81 24.51 -3.63 -23.06
C LYS A 81 23.55 -2.50 -22.69
N LEU A 82 23.50 -2.10 -21.41
CA LEU A 82 22.71 -0.95 -20.97
C LEU A 82 23.18 0.35 -21.62
N LEU A 83 24.50 0.52 -21.75
CA LEU A 83 25.10 1.66 -22.43
C LEU A 83 24.74 1.67 -23.92
N GLU A 84 24.76 0.51 -24.60
CA GLU A 84 24.29 0.36 -25.98
C GLU A 84 22.83 0.83 -26.14
N PHE A 85 21.93 0.35 -25.27
CA PHE A 85 20.53 0.76 -25.31
C PHE A 85 20.34 2.26 -25.06
N PHE A 86 21.03 2.80 -24.05
CA PHE A 86 21.01 4.23 -23.75
C PHE A 86 21.51 5.07 -24.94
N SER A 87 22.61 4.64 -25.56
CA SER A 87 23.25 5.33 -26.68
C SER A 87 22.34 5.37 -27.92
N THR A 88 21.63 4.27 -28.19
CA THR A 88 20.65 4.16 -29.28
C THR A 88 19.47 5.11 -29.08
N ASN A 89 19.00 5.27 -27.85
CA ASN A 89 17.86 6.13 -27.51
C ASN A 89 18.22 7.62 -27.44
N ASN A 90 19.47 7.97 -27.14
CA ASN A 90 19.95 9.35 -27.03
C ASN A 90 20.74 9.83 -28.26
N TYR A 91 20.60 9.16 -29.41
CA TYR A 91 21.21 9.53 -30.69
C TYR A 91 22.74 9.71 -30.64
N SER A 92 23.43 8.97 -29.77
CA SER A 92 24.89 9.00 -29.65
C SER A 92 25.44 7.60 -29.92
N THR A 93 26.42 7.44 -30.81
CA THR A 93 27.06 6.12 -31.02
C THR A 93 28.02 5.79 -29.88
N LEU A 94 28.28 4.50 -29.63
CA LEU A 94 29.31 4.08 -28.68
C LEU A 94 30.69 4.67 -29.02
N GLU A 95 31.00 4.82 -30.31
CA GLU A 95 32.22 5.47 -30.79
C GLU A 95 32.27 6.94 -30.35
N ASN A 96 31.15 7.67 -30.43
CA ASN A 96 31.09 9.06 -29.96
C ASN A 96 31.32 9.14 -28.44
N ILE A 97 30.82 8.17 -27.67
CA ILE A 97 31.05 8.09 -26.23
C ILE A 97 32.53 7.80 -25.93
N ASP A 98 33.17 6.88 -26.67
CA ASP A 98 34.60 6.60 -26.51
C ASP A 98 35.47 7.83 -26.85
N ILE A 99 35.13 8.54 -27.94
CA ILE A 99 35.80 9.79 -28.32
C ILE A 99 35.61 10.87 -27.25
N MET A 100 34.39 11.04 -26.73
CA MET A 100 34.05 12.01 -25.68
C MET A 100 34.84 11.75 -24.39
N LEU A 101 34.91 10.49 -23.95
CA LEU A 101 35.68 10.08 -22.77
C LEU A 101 37.20 10.15 -23.01
N SER A 102 37.63 10.01 -24.27
CA SER A 102 39.04 10.05 -24.66
C SER A 102 39.61 11.47 -24.74
N SER A 103 38.76 12.49 -24.81
CA SER A 103 39.16 13.90 -24.83
C SER A 103 40.06 14.27 -23.63
N PRO A 104 41.13 15.07 -23.82
CA PRO A 104 42.07 15.44 -22.76
C PRO A 104 41.45 16.27 -21.62
N ASP A 105 40.30 16.91 -21.85
CA ASP A 105 39.53 17.63 -20.83
C ASP A 105 38.68 16.64 -20.00
N ASN A 106 39.36 15.81 -19.21
CA ASN A 106 38.82 14.65 -18.49
C ASN A 106 37.72 14.94 -17.44
N MET A 107 37.23 16.17 -17.29
CA MET A 107 36.09 16.54 -16.45
C MET A 107 35.32 17.75 -16.99
N ASN A 108 35.03 17.76 -18.28
CA ASN A 108 34.05 18.71 -18.80
C ASN A 108 32.65 18.43 -18.18
N GLU A 109 31.84 19.47 -18.03
CA GLU A 109 30.46 19.37 -17.53
C GLU A 109 29.65 18.33 -18.34
N THR A 110 29.96 18.18 -19.63
CA THR A 110 29.35 17.22 -20.56
C THR A 110 29.54 15.76 -20.12
N ASN A 111 30.75 15.35 -19.71
CA ASN A 111 30.99 13.98 -19.22
C ASN A 111 30.24 13.71 -17.91
N GLN A 112 30.19 14.69 -17.01
CA GLN A 112 29.46 14.57 -15.75
C GLN A 112 27.95 14.48 -15.99
N GLN A 113 27.40 15.29 -16.89
CA GLN A 113 26.00 15.24 -17.30
C GLN A 113 25.64 13.92 -17.95
N PHE A 114 26.49 13.41 -18.85
CA PHE A 114 26.30 12.09 -19.47
C PHE A 114 26.19 10.99 -18.41
N VAL A 115 27.10 10.96 -17.43
CA VAL A 115 27.06 9.99 -16.34
C VAL A 115 25.76 10.12 -15.54
N VAL A 116 25.37 11.34 -15.17
CA VAL A 116 24.12 11.57 -14.42
C VAL A 116 22.92 11.03 -15.19
N GLN A 117 22.81 11.32 -16.48
CA GLN A 117 21.74 10.83 -17.34
C GLN A 117 21.76 9.31 -17.49
N PHE A 118 22.94 8.72 -17.68
CA PHE A 118 23.07 7.27 -17.80
C PHE A 118 22.70 6.53 -16.49
N ILE A 119 23.14 7.04 -15.34
CA ILE A 119 22.79 6.49 -14.03
C ILE A 119 21.28 6.62 -13.78
N GLN A 120 20.68 7.75 -14.14
CA GLN A 120 19.24 7.92 -14.05
C GLN A 120 18.50 6.93 -14.97
N TYR A 121 18.97 6.75 -16.20
CA TYR A 121 18.42 5.75 -17.12
C TYR A 121 18.52 4.34 -16.54
N TYR A 122 19.67 3.95 -15.98
CA TYR A 122 19.86 2.65 -15.34
C TYR A 122 18.82 2.38 -14.24
N TYR A 123 18.62 3.33 -13.33
CA TYR A 123 17.62 3.18 -12.26
C TYR A 123 16.18 3.23 -12.77
N ASN A 124 15.89 3.99 -13.83
CA ASN A 124 14.58 4.01 -14.47
C ASN A 124 14.26 2.66 -15.12
N GLU A 125 15.24 2.04 -15.80
CA GLU A 125 15.08 0.70 -16.37
C GLU A 125 14.81 -0.34 -15.28
N ARG A 126 15.51 -0.23 -14.13
CA ARG A 126 15.25 -1.10 -12.97
C ARG A 126 13.82 -0.97 -12.47
N TYR A 127 13.40 0.26 -12.24
CA TYR A 127 12.05 0.58 -11.78
C TYR A 127 10.98 0.14 -12.79
N ALA A 128 11.20 0.35 -14.09
CA ALA A 128 10.27 -0.01 -15.15
C ALA A 128 10.03 -1.52 -15.19
N LEU A 129 11.09 -2.32 -15.08
CA LEU A 129 10.95 -3.78 -15.06
C LEU A 129 10.17 -4.29 -13.84
N LEU A 130 10.42 -3.70 -12.66
CA LEU A 130 9.66 -4.04 -11.46
C LEU A 130 8.19 -3.56 -11.56
N SER A 131 7.96 -2.42 -12.22
CA SER A 131 6.61 -1.90 -12.50
C SER A 131 5.83 -2.87 -13.39
N ILE A 132 6.45 -3.47 -14.40
CA ILE A 132 5.80 -4.53 -15.20
C ILE A 132 5.33 -5.68 -14.32
N VAL A 133 6.17 -6.16 -13.40
CA VAL A 133 5.78 -7.24 -12.48
C VAL A 133 4.62 -6.82 -11.59
N HIS A 134 4.68 -5.60 -11.03
CA HIS A 134 3.60 -5.02 -10.25
C HIS A 134 2.29 -4.97 -11.05
N ASP A 135 2.32 -4.45 -12.28
CA ASP A 135 1.14 -4.30 -13.12
C ASP A 135 0.53 -5.66 -13.48
N ILE A 136 1.36 -6.65 -13.79
CA ILE A 136 0.92 -8.02 -14.00
C ILE A 136 0.23 -8.57 -12.74
N LEU A 137 0.79 -8.35 -11.55
CA LEU A 137 0.20 -8.78 -10.29
C LEU A 137 -1.13 -8.06 -10.00
N THR A 138 -1.25 -6.78 -10.33
CA THR A 138 -2.49 -6.03 -10.14
C THR A 138 -3.57 -6.37 -11.16
N SER A 139 -3.20 -6.92 -12.32
CA SER A 139 -4.15 -7.23 -13.39
C SER A 139 -5.20 -8.29 -12.98
N GLU A 140 -6.42 -8.16 -13.50
CA GLU A 140 -7.51 -9.11 -13.24
C GLU A 140 -7.20 -10.52 -13.79
N ASN A 141 -6.26 -10.64 -14.73
CA ASN A 141 -5.90 -11.89 -15.41
C ASN A 141 -4.69 -12.62 -14.79
N ILE A 142 -4.45 -12.45 -13.48
CA ILE A 142 -3.28 -13.03 -12.82
C ILE A 142 -3.14 -14.55 -13.00
N LYS A 143 -4.24 -15.30 -13.21
CA LYS A 143 -4.19 -16.75 -13.50
C LYS A 143 -3.30 -17.08 -14.70
N LYS A 144 -3.22 -16.19 -15.71
CA LYS A 144 -2.28 -16.34 -16.84
C LYS A 144 -0.85 -16.03 -16.43
N ALA A 145 -0.65 -15.01 -15.59
CA ALA A 145 0.65 -14.61 -15.07
C ALA A 145 1.30 -15.62 -14.10
N LYS A 146 0.50 -16.44 -13.39
CA LYS A 146 1.04 -17.52 -12.53
C LYS A 146 1.96 -18.48 -13.31
N SER A 147 1.70 -18.67 -14.60
CA SER A 147 2.55 -19.52 -15.46
C SER A 147 3.94 -18.92 -15.74
N TRP A 148 4.16 -17.63 -15.43
CA TRP A 148 5.39 -16.90 -15.75
C TRP A 148 6.36 -16.80 -14.59
N PHE A 149 5.85 -16.69 -13.37
CA PHE A 149 6.68 -16.52 -12.17
C PHE A 149 6.84 -17.81 -11.36
N GLY A 150 6.17 -18.89 -11.76
CA GLY A 150 6.13 -20.13 -11.00
C GLY A 150 5.20 -20.02 -9.78
N SER A 151 5.67 -20.47 -8.62
CA SER A 151 4.90 -20.38 -7.37
C SER A 151 4.81 -18.93 -6.86
N GLU A 152 3.61 -18.49 -6.47
CA GLU A 152 3.39 -17.19 -5.84
C GLU A 152 4.24 -17.01 -4.56
N ILE A 153 4.41 -18.08 -3.78
CA ILE A 153 5.30 -18.07 -2.61
C ILE A 153 6.74 -17.77 -3.03
N GLU A 154 7.22 -18.44 -4.07
CA GLU A 154 8.62 -18.31 -4.50
C GLU A 154 8.88 -16.91 -5.05
N LEU A 155 7.93 -16.36 -5.80
CA LEU A 155 7.96 -14.96 -6.21
C LEU A 155 8.00 -14.03 -5.00
N CYS A 156 7.14 -14.23 -3.99
CA CYS A 156 7.14 -13.43 -2.77
C CYS A 156 8.49 -13.51 -2.03
N LYS A 157 9.07 -14.71 -1.93
CA LYS A 157 10.40 -14.90 -1.32
C LYS A 157 11.48 -14.14 -2.06
N LYS A 158 11.48 -14.20 -3.40
CA LYS A 158 12.43 -13.43 -4.22
C LYS A 158 12.24 -11.92 -4.01
N MET A 159 11.00 -11.41 -3.97
CA MET A 159 10.70 -10.00 -3.70
C MET A 159 11.26 -9.54 -2.35
N LEU A 160 11.01 -10.32 -1.29
CA LEU A 160 11.49 -10.04 0.07
C LEU A 160 13.01 -10.15 0.18
N THR A 161 13.63 -11.09 -0.55
CA THR A 161 15.08 -11.23 -0.59
C THR A 161 15.72 -10.02 -1.27
N GLN A 162 15.19 -9.57 -2.41
CA GLN A 162 15.68 -8.37 -3.08
C GLN A 162 15.50 -7.12 -2.23
N PHE A 163 14.37 -7.00 -1.54
CA PHE A 163 14.16 -5.92 -0.59
C PHE A 163 15.22 -5.96 0.54
N SER A 164 15.52 -7.14 1.08
CA SER A 164 16.61 -7.32 2.06
C SER A 164 17.98 -6.94 1.50
N VAL A 165 18.27 -7.26 0.23
CA VAL A 165 19.50 -6.79 -0.44
C VAL A 165 19.54 -5.27 -0.49
N LEU A 166 18.50 -4.61 -1.02
CA LEU A 166 18.46 -3.15 -1.16
C LEU A 166 18.61 -2.42 0.17
N THR A 167 18.09 -2.99 1.25
CA THR A 167 18.20 -2.39 2.60
C THR A 167 19.62 -2.46 3.17
N ASN A 168 20.46 -3.38 2.68
CA ASN A 168 21.85 -3.54 3.12
C ASN A 168 22.86 -2.88 2.17
N VAL A 169 22.44 -2.41 0.99
CA VAL A 169 23.33 -1.74 0.03
C VAL A 169 23.62 -0.30 0.49
N SER A 170 24.90 0.04 0.62
CA SER A 170 25.34 1.41 0.87
C SER A 170 25.37 2.23 -0.41
N CYS A 171 25.07 3.54 -0.31
CA CYS A 171 25.22 4.45 -1.44
C CYS A 171 26.69 4.43 -1.95
N PRO A 172 26.92 4.34 -3.27
CA PRO A 172 28.26 4.36 -3.82
C PRO A 172 29.00 5.66 -3.47
N SER A 173 30.31 5.55 -3.23
CA SER A 173 31.16 6.71 -2.96
C SER A 173 31.43 7.48 -4.25
N TRP A 174 30.53 8.38 -4.63
CA TRP A 174 30.67 9.21 -5.83
C TRP A 174 31.73 10.31 -5.70
N ASN A 175 32.06 10.73 -4.47
CA ASN A 175 32.99 11.83 -4.19
C ASN A 175 34.43 11.55 -4.65
N SER A 176 34.81 10.27 -4.81
CA SER A 176 36.12 9.88 -5.33
C SER A 176 36.19 9.88 -6.86
N MET A 177 35.04 9.99 -7.55
CA MET A 177 34.93 9.90 -9.01
C MET A 177 34.47 11.20 -9.66
N TYR A 178 33.69 12.03 -8.95
CA TYR A 178 33.02 13.20 -9.52
C TYR A 178 33.09 14.41 -8.58
N SER A 179 32.76 15.59 -9.13
CA SER A 179 32.65 16.83 -8.36
C SER A 179 31.63 16.68 -7.21
N PRO A 180 31.76 17.45 -6.10
CA PRO A 180 30.81 17.36 -4.98
C PRO A 180 29.35 17.55 -5.40
N LEU A 181 29.09 18.51 -6.31
CA LEU A 181 27.75 18.78 -6.83
C LEU A 181 27.18 17.57 -7.58
N THR A 182 27.95 16.99 -8.50
CA THR A 182 27.55 15.80 -9.26
C THR A 182 27.36 14.60 -8.34
N ALA A 183 28.24 14.43 -7.36
CA ALA A 183 28.15 13.34 -6.39
C ALA A 183 26.88 13.43 -5.53
N ASP A 184 26.46 14.63 -5.13
CA ASP A 184 25.21 14.86 -4.41
C ASP A 184 23.98 14.61 -5.31
N MET A 185 24.02 14.99 -6.59
CA MET A 185 22.98 14.65 -7.56
C MET A 185 22.85 13.14 -7.73
N LEU A 186 23.96 12.43 -7.93
CA LEU A 186 23.99 10.96 -8.06
C LEU A 186 23.50 10.27 -6.79
N ARG A 187 23.83 10.79 -5.61
CA ARG A 187 23.31 10.29 -4.32
C ARG A 187 21.80 10.47 -4.22
N THR A 188 21.28 11.59 -4.68
CA THR A 188 19.83 11.86 -4.70
C THR A 188 19.10 10.92 -5.65
N ILE A 189 19.64 10.71 -6.86
CA ILE A 189 19.12 9.75 -7.83
C ILE A 189 19.10 8.34 -7.23
N TRP A 190 20.23 7.91 -6.65
CA TRP A 190 20.37 6.60 -6.00
C TRP A 190 19.32 6.40 -4.90
N THR A 191 19.17 7.39 -4.01
CA THR A 191 18.24 7.33 -2.87
C THR A 191 16.79 7.22 -3.36
N ASN A 192 16.41 8.08 -4.31
CA ASN A 192 15.06 8.06 -4.86
C ASN A 192 14.73 6.76 -5.59
N ALA A 193 15.67 6.22 -6.36
CA ALA A 193 15.52 4.96 -7.06
C ALA A 193 15.33 3.79 -6.08
N HIS A 194 16.19 3.69 -5.06
CA HIS A 194 16.12 2.62 -4.05
C HIS A 194 14.81 2.67 -3.27
N ASP A 195 14.33 3.86 -2.90
CA ASP A 195 13.05 4.01 -2.20
C ASP A 195 11.87 3.57 -3.05
N ASN A 196 11.88 3.93 -4.33
CA ASN A 196 10.83 3.57 -5.28
C ASN A 196 10.82 2.06 -5.55
N GLU A 197 12.00 1.44 -5.72
CA GLU A 197 12.13 -0.01 -5.88
C GLU A 197 11.66 -0.75 -4.63
N MET A 198 12.14 -0.35 -3.44
CA MET A 198 11.69 -0.95 -2.18
C MET A 198 10.18 -0.86 -2.01
N ARG A 199 9.57 0.27 -2.35
CA ARG A 199 8.11 0.44 -2.29
C ARG A 199 7.41 -0.58 -3.18
N LEU A 200 7.79 -0.68 -4.45
CA LEU A 200 7.16 -1.62 -5.39
C LEU A 200 7.38 -3.08 -4.96
N LEU A 201 8.57 -3.44 -4.47
CA LEU A 201 8.83 -4.81 -3.96
C LEU A 201 7.88 -5.17 -2.81
N LEU A 202 7.66 -4.23 -1.88
CA LEU A 202 6.77 -4.43 -0.75
C LEU A 202 5.28 -4.42 -1.17
N GLU A 203 4.88 -3.56 -2.12
CA GLU A 203 3.53 -3.58 -2.69
C GLU A 203 3.25 -4.93 -3.37
N CYS A 204 4.18 -5.43 -4.20
CA CYS A 204 4.11 -6.76 -4.80
C CYS A 204 3.99 -7.88 -3.75
N ALA A 205 4.85 -7.86 -2.73
CA ALA A 205 4.82 -8.84 -1.65
C ALA A 205 3.48 -8.82 -0.90
N LEU A 206 2.95 -7.63 -0.59
CA LEU A 206 1.65 -7.46 0.05
C LEU A 206 0.51 -8.04 -0.80
N ILE A 207 0.49 -7.74 -2.10
CA ILE A 207 -0.52 -8.27 -3.04
C ILE A 207 -0.47 -9.81 -3.10
N ILE A 208 0.73 -10.39 -3.13
CA ILE A 208 0.91 -11.84 -3.19
C ILE A 208 0.43 -12.48 -1.88
N ILE A 209 0.90 -12.00 -0.73
CA ILE A 209 0.54 -12.52 0.59
C ILE A 209 -0.98 -12.46 0.78
N ASP A 210 -1.59 -11.34 0.42
CA ASP A 210 -3.02 -11.15 0.52
C ASP A 210 -3.82 -12.20 -0.27
N ARG A 211 -3.31 -12.65 -1.42
CA ARG A 211 -3.94 -13.66 -2.27
C ARG A 211 -3.60 -15.11 -1.88
N CYS A 212 -2.47 -15.34 -1.21
CA CYS A 212 -2.06 -16.66 -0.73
C CYS A 212 -2.88 -17.07 0.50
N ASN A 213 -3.93 -17.89 0.34
CA ASN A 213 -4.81 -18.24 1.47
C ASN A 213 -4.14 -19.11 2.54
N ASN A 214 -3.55 -20.26 2.19
CA ASN A 214 -3.10 -21.24 3.18
C ASN A 214 -1.59 -21.17 3.52
N GLU A 215 -0.79 -20.53 2.67
CA GLU A 215 0.68 -20.55 2.78
C GLU A 215 1.25 -19.28 3.43
N SER A 216 0.40 -18.31 3.72
CA SER A 216 0.78 -17.01 4.32
C SER A 216 1.59 -17.11 5.62
N PRO A 217 1.29 -18.01 6.58
CA PRO A 217 2.07 -18.11 7.81
C PRO A 217 3.53 -18.53 7.60
N GLN A 218 3.80 -19.41 6.63
CA GLN A 218 5.17 -19.80 6.28
C GLN A 218 5.92 -18.65 5.61
N ILE A 219 5.23 -17.85 4.78
CA ILE A 219 5.80 -16.62 4.20
C ILE A 219 6.16 -15.63 5.32
N LEU A 220 5.34 -15.49 6.36
CA LEU A 220 5.64 -14.63 7.51
C LEU A 220 6.90 -15.08 8.25
N LEU A 221 7.09 -16.39 8.48
CA LEU A 221 8.34 -16.87 9.07
C LEU A 221 9.54 -16.48 8.21
N LYS A 222 9.44 -16.65 6.89
CA LYS A 222 10.53 -16.28 5.99
C LYS A 222 10.79 -14.77 5.98
N TYR A 223 9.73 -13.98 6.07
CA TYR A 223 9.83 -12.54 6.23
C TYR A 223 10.59 -12.16 7.51
N PHE A 224 10.30 -12.81 8.65
CA PHE A 224 11.05 -12.62 9.89
C PHE A 224 12.52 -13.08 9.80
N GLU A 225 12.81 -14.18 9.10
CA GLU A 225 14.21 -14.63 8.89
C GLU A 225 15.03 -13.63 8.07
N LEU A 226 14.41 -13.04 7.04
CA LEU A 226 15.06 -12.09 6.13
C LEU A 226 15.19 -10.70 6.72
N PHE A 227 14.42 -10.38 7.76
CA PHE A 227 14.25 -9.03 8.26
C PHE A 227 14.72 -8.86 9.70
N GLN A 228 15.73 -7.99 9.88
CA GLN A 228 16.17 -7.54 11.19
C GLN A 228 15.55 -6.16 11.44
N PHE A 229 14.38 -6.12 12.08
CA PHE A 229 13.60 -4.89 12.32
C PHE A 229 14.41 -3.76 12.99
N ASP A 230 15.33 -4.11 13.90
CA ASP A 230 16.21 -3.15 14.56
C ASP A 230 17.20 -2.49 13.57
N LYS A 231 17.60 -3.20 12.51
CA LYS A 231 18.44 -2.65 11.44
C LYS A 231 17.65 -1.73 10.53
N PHE A 232 16.43 -2.08 10.15
CA PHE A 232 15.65 -1.23 9.24
C PHE A 232 15.32 0.15 9.83
N ASN A 233 14.98 0.21 11.12
CA ASN A 233 14.73 1.47 11.83
C ASN A 233 16.01 2.31 12.06
N SER A 234 17.19 1.68 12.13
CA SER A 234 18.46 2.38 12.37
C SER A 234 19.17 2.81 11.07
N ILE A 235 18.94 2.12 9.95
CA ILE A 235 19.67 2.35 8.68
C ILE A 235 19.30 3.68 7.99
N ARG A 236 18.12 4.28 8.26
CA ARG A 236 17.62 5.41 7.44
C ARG A 236 17.60 6.79 8.11
N ILE A 237 18.25 6.95 9.26
CA ILE A 237 18.43 8.26 9.90
C ILE A 237 19.54 9.10 9.21
N TYR A 238 20.30 8.54 8.27
CA TYR A 238 21.53 9.16 7.79
C TYR A 238 21.43 10.20 6.66
N PHE A 239 20.26 10.41 6.02
CA PHE A 239 20.21 11.32 4.86
C PHE A 239 19.04 12.31 4.92
N GLN A 240 19.36 13.47 5.51
CA GLN A 240 18.71 14.78 5.40
C GLN A 240 17.27 14.97 5.92
N PRO A 241 16.95 16.16 6.47
CA PRO A 241 15.63 16.52 7.00
C PRO A 241 14.66 16.95 5.89
N ASP A 242 14.64 16.24 4.76
CA ASP A 242 13.69 16.55 3.69
C ASP A 242 12.32 15.93 3.98
N MET A 243 11.27 16.75 3.98
CA MET A 243 9.90 16.34 4.31
C MET A 243 9.38 15.25 3.36
N ALA A 244 9.83 15.26 2.10
CA ALA A 244 9.47 14.25 1.11
C ALA A 244 10.05 12.85 1.43
N LEU A 245 11.29 12.79 1.93
CA LEU A 245 11.93 11.54 2.35
C LEU A 245 11.25 10.94 3.59
N ASN A 246 10.78 11.80 4.50
CA ASN A 246 9.99 11.38 5.66
C ASN A 246 8.68 10.69 5.23
N GLN A 247 7.99 11.18 4.20
CA GLN A 247 6.78 10.55 3.68
C GLN A 247 7.06 9.18 3.04
N LYS A 248 8.11 9.06 2.22
CA LYS A 248 8.52 7.77 1.62
C LYS A 248 8.85 6.73 2.69
N HIS A 249 9.59 7.11 3.72
CA HIS A 249 9.91 6.21 4.82
C HIS A 249 8.64 5.76 5.59
N LYS A 250 7.67 6.65 5.82
CA LYS A 250 6.38 6.28 6.41
C LYS A 250 5.61 5.28 5.54
N ILE A 251 5.63 5.44 4.21
CA ILE A 251 5.01 4.49 3.27
C ILE A 251 5.67 3.11 3.38
N LEU A 252 7.00 3.03 3.36
CA LEU A 252 7.72 1.76 3.50
C LEU A 252 7.40 1.07 4.83
N ASN A 253 7.47 1.81 5.95
CA ASN A 253 7.11 1.29 7.28
C ASN A 253 5.66 0.79 7.33
N THR A 254 4.75 1.49 6.65
CA THR A 254 3.35 1.09 6.56
C THR A 254 3.25 -0.26 5.85
N LEU A 255 3.84 -0.39 4.65
CA LEU A 255 3.81 -1.65 3.89
C LEU A 255 4.38 -2.83 4.69
N LEU A 256 5.50 -2.65 5.38
CA LEU A 256 6.10 -3.68 6.24
C LEU A 256 5.15 -4.18 7.33
N VAL A 257 4.42 -3.25 7.96
CA VAL A 257 3.44 -3.59 9.00
C VAL A 257 2.22 -4.28 8.40
N TYR A 258 1.72 -3.82 7.26
CA TYR A 258 0.57 -4.46 6.60
C TYR A 258 0.89 -5.81 5.97
N ILE A 259 2.14 -6.07 5.59
CA ILE A 259 2.61 -7.40 5.21
C ILE A 259 2.44 -8.38 6.38
N LEU A 260 2.88 -7.98 7.59
CA LEU A 260 2.69 -8.79 8.80
C LEU A 260 1.21 -9.06 9.08
N ILE A 261 0.37 -8.01 9.06
CA ILE A 261 -1.06 -8.13 9.40
C ILE A 261 -1.81 -8.92 8.31
N SER A 262 -1.50 -8.73 7.03
CA SER A 262 -2.15 -9.47 5.94
C SER A 262 -1.82 -10.96 6.01
N GLY A 263 -0.57 -11.31 6.34
CA GLY A 263 -0.16 -12.71 6.52
C GLY A 263 -0.82 -13.41 7.71
N MET A 264 -1.35 -12.67 8.69
CA MET A 264 -2.13 -13.20 9.80
C MET A 264 -3.54 -13.67 9.40
N LYS A 265 -4.05 -13.24 8.23
CA LYS A 265 -5.36 -13.65 7.70
C LYS A 265 -6.54 -13.43 8.66
N LEU A 266 -6.59 -12.27 9.31
CA LEU A 266 -7.63 -11.93 10.30
C LEU A 266 -9.08 -12.16 9.81
N SER A 267 -9.37 -11.87 8.54
CA SER A 267 -10.71 -12.09 7.96
C SER A 267 -11.15 -13.55 7.92
N ARG A 268 -10.21 -14.51 8.01
CA ARG A 268 -10.53 -15.94 8.03
C ARG A 268 -11.29 -16.35 9.30
N PHE A 269 -11.16 -15.60 10.40
CA PHE A 269 -11.93 -15.86 11.62
C PHE A 269 -13.42 -15.73 11.40
N ASN A 270 -13.85 -14.69 10.68
CA ASN A 270 -15.26 -14.50 10.38
C ASN A 270 -15.82 -15.71 9.63
N ILE A 271 -15.06 -16.26 8.68
CA ILE A 271 -15.45 -17.46 7.92
C ILE A 271 -15.51 -18.69 8.85
N ILE A 272 -14.54 -18.84 9.75
CA ILE A 272 -14.49 -19.96 10.70
C ILE A 272 -15.69 -19.90 11.65
N GLU A 273 -15.99 -18.72 12.20
CA GLU A 273 -17.11 -18.50 13.12
C GLU A 273 -18.47 -18.68 12.41
N GLU A 274 -18.67 -18.06 11.24
CA GLU A 274 -19.92 -18.16 10.48
C GLU A 274 -20.26 -19.61 10.09
N ASN A 275 -19.26 -20.44 9.81
CA ASN A 275 -19.45 -21.83 9.41
C ASN A 275 -19.26 -22.84 10.55
N ASN A 276 -19.02 -22.38 11.78
CA ASN A 276 -18.71 -23.22 12.94
C ASN A 276 -17.55 -24.21 12.69
N PHE A 277 -16.53 -23.79 11.94
CA PHE A 277 -15.33 -24.60 11.72
C PHE A 277 -14.44 -24.61 12.96
N PRO A 278 -13.64 -25.67 13.16
CA PRO A 278 -12.67 -25.70 14.23
C PRO A 278 -11.57 -24.65 13.98
N LEU A 279 -11.07 -24.05 15.07
CA LEU A 279 -10.06 -22.99 15.03
C LEU A 279 -8.78 -23.41 14.28
N GLN A 280 -8.47 -24.71 14.29
CA GLN A 280 -7.34 -25.32 13.59
C GLN A 280 -7.43 -25.21 12.04
N GLU A 281 -8.58 -24.85 11.48
CA GLU A 281 -8.70 -24.49 10.07
C GLU A 281 -8.12 -23.12 9.74
N HIS A 282 -7.81 -22.31 10.76
CA HIS A 282 -7.09 -21.08 10.55
C HIS A 282 -5.62 -21.38 10.15
N PRO A 283 -5.10 -20.81 9.06
CA PRO A 283 -3.75 -21.13 8.56
C PRO A 283 -2.65 -20.99 9.61
N VAL A 284 -2.76 -19.98 10.49
CA VAL A 284 -1.78 -19.73 11.55
C VAL A 284 -1.79 -20.81 12.63
N PHE A 285 -2.95 -21.40 12.93
CA PHE A 285 -3.10 -22.39 14.02
C PHE A 285 -3.02 -23.83 13.53
N HIS A 286 -3.03 -24.04 12.21
CA HIS A 286 -2.90 -25.35 11.59
C HIS A 286 -1.58 -26.04 11.98
N ASP A 287 -0.48 -25.26 12.03
CA ASP A 287 0.85 -25.73 12.42
C ASP A 287 1.30 -25.05 13.72
N ILE A 288 1.34 -25.85 14.80
CA ILE A 288 1.72 -25.38 16.14
C ILE A 288 3.16 -24.87 16.18
N GLN A 289 4.09 -25.45 15.41
CA GLN A 289 5.48 -25.01 15.39
C GLN A 289 5.60 -23.63 14.74
N VAL A 290 4.87 -23.42 13.64
CA VAL A 290 4.78 -22.12 12.97
C VAL A 290 4.19 -21.07 13.91
N PHE A 291 3.08 -21.40 14.58
CA PHE A 291 2.45 -20.52 15.56
C PHE A 291 3.40 -20.11 16.70
N GLN A 292 4.08 -21.08 17.34
CA GLN A 292 5.02 -20.81 18.44
C GLN A 292 6.21 -19.95 17.99
N THR A 293 6.71 -20.20 16.78
CA THR A 293 7.81 -19.42 16.20
C THR A 293 7.37 -17.98 15.90
N LEU A 294 6.19 -17.80 15.32
CA LEU A 294 5.61 -16.48 15.10
C LEU A 294 5.39 -15.74 16.43
N ASN A 295 4.88 -16.44 17.45
CA ASN A 295 4.66 -15.83 18.77
C ASN A 295 5.96 -15.30 19.40
N THR A 296 7.04 -16.08 19.26
CA THR A 296 8.38 -15.67 19.69
C THR A 296 8.87 -14.45 18.91
N ASN A 297 8.68 -14.45 17.58
CA ASN A 297 9.08 -13.34 16.71
C ASN A 297 8.28 -12.06 17.00
N PHE A 298 6.97 -12.11 17.22
CA PHE A 298 6.19 -10.93 17.58
C PHE A 298 6.57 -10.37 18.96
N SER A 299 7.00 -11.24 19.88
CA SER A 299 7.54 -10.82 21.18
C SER A 299 8.85 -10.03 21.07
N THR A 300 9.71 -10.32 20.09
CA THR A 300 10.95 -9.54 19.89
C THR A 300 10.67 -8.12 19.39
N LEU A 301 9.52 -7.90 18.73
CA LEU A 301 9.13 -6.59 18.23
C LEU A 301 8.63 -5.61 19.32
N PHE A 302 8.58 -6.00 20.60
CA PHE A 302 7.91 -5.23 21.67
C PHE A 302 8.40 -3.78 21.82
N ASN A 303 9.67 -3.53 21.55
CA ASN A 303 10.29 -2.21 21.66
C ASN A 303 10.52 -1.55 20.30
N VAL A 304 10.11 -2.20 19.21
CA VAL A 304 10.31 -1.69 17.85
C VAL A 304 9.22 -0.67 17.55
N LYS A 305 9.62 0.60 17.44
CA LYS A 305 8.73 1.69 17.06
C LYS A 305 8.05 1.35 15.72
N ASN A 306 6.75 1.63 15.61
CA ASN A 306 5.86 1.36 14.46
C ASN A 306 5.29 -0.07 14.34
N CYS A 307 5.77 -1.06 15.10
CA CYS A 307 5.27 -2.44 15.04
C CYS A 307 4.03 -2.70 15.91
N SER A 308 3.63 -1.74 16.73
CA SER A 308 2.55 -1.87 17.72
C SER A 308 1.19 -2.20 17.08
N THR A 309 0.96 -1.79 15.82
CA THR A 309 -0.24 -2.20 15.06
C THR A 309 -0.23 -3.69 14.71
N ALA A 310 0.91 -4.23 14.27
CA ALA A 310 1.03 -5.67 14.01
C ALA A 310 0.93 -6.47 15.32
N GLN A 311 1.44 -5.92 16.43
CA GLN A 311 1.30 -6.54 17.75
C GLN A 311 -0.14 -6.53 18.24
N LEU A 312 -0.90 -5.46 17.99
CA LEU A 312 -2.32 -5.42 18.29
C LEU A 312 -3.08 -6.49 17.50
N ALA A 313 -2.76 -6.64 16.20
CA ALA A 313 -3.32 -7.70 15.36
C ALA A 313 -2.95 -9.10 15.86
N TRP A 314 -1.69 -9.30 16.28
CA TRP A 314 -1.28 -10.56 16.89
C TRP A 314 -1.98 -10.81 18.23
N ALA A 315 -2.19 -9.78 19.06
CA ALA A 315 -2.93 -9.90 20.31
C ALA A 315 -4.40 -10.29 20.08
N THR A 316 -5.05 -9.77 19.03
CA THR A 316 -6.40 -10.21 18.64
C THR A 316 -6.44 -11.68 18.24
N LEU A 317 -5.40 -12.16 17.53
CA LEU A 317 -5.26 -13.59 17.20
C LEU A 317 -5.04 -14.44 18.45
N LEU A 318 -4.12 -14.04 19.31
CA LEU A 318 -3.80 -14.76 20.54
C LEU A 318 -5.04 -14.90 21.43
N TYR A 319 -5.83 -13.85 21.58
CA TYR A 319 -7.04 -13.92 22.42
C TYR A 319 -8.05 -14.97 21.93
N LYS A 320 -8.19 -15.15 20.61
CA LYS A 320 -9.06 -16.19 20.05
C LYS A 320 -8.51 -17.60 20.24
N TYR A 321 -7.20 -17.75 20.39
CA TYR A 321 -6.54 -19.03 20.63
C TYR A 321 -6.49 -19.39 22.13
N ASP A 322 -6.02 -18.45 22.95
CA ASP A 322 -5.88 -18.55 24.39
C ASP A 322 -6.09 -17.15 25.01
N SER A 323 -7.28 -16.92 25.58
CA SER A 323 -7.65 -15.64 26.18
C SER A 323 -6.86 -15.29 27.46
N GLU A 324 -6.15 -16.26 28.04
CA GLU A 324 -5.34 -16.07 29.26
C GLU A 324 -3.86 -15.77 28.96
N ASP A 325 -3.46 -15.74 27.68
CA ASP A 325 -2.06 -15.47 27.32
C ASP A 325 -1.62 -14.07 27.80
N ARG A 326 -0.61 -14.05 28.66
CA ARG A 326 -0.03 -12.82 29.25
C ARG A 326 0.50 -11.85 28.20
N GLN A 327 0.87 -12.33 27.00
CA GLN A 327 1.32 -11.49 25.90
C GLN A 327 0.22 -10.56 25.37
N ILE A 328 -1.06 -10.95 25.49
CA ILE A 328 -2.20 -10.13 25.04
C ILE A 328 -2.19 -8.79 25.78
N GLN A 329 -2.10 -8.81 27.11
CA GLN A 329 -2.06 -7.60 27.93
C GLN A 329 -0.83 -6.75 27.62
N LYS A 330 0.32 -7.40 27.39
CA LYS A 330 1.57 -6.74 27.04
C LYS A 330 1.45 -6.01 25.70
N PHE A 331 0.97 -6.67 24.66
CA PHE A 331 0.79 -6.06 23.34
C PHE A 331 -0.31 -4.99 23.32
N ALA A 332 -1.42 -5.19 24.04
CA ALA A 332 -2.45 -4.18 24.21
C ALA A 332 -1.92 -2.92 24.89
N ALA A 333 -1.09 -3.06 25.94
CA ALA A 333 -0.45 -1.92 26.60
C ALA A 333 0.50 -1.15 25.66
N ALA A 334 1.29 -1.84 24.85
CA ALA A 334 2.13 -1.20 23.83
C ALA A 334 1.28 -0.48 22.77
N ALA A 335 0.21 -1.10 22.30
CA ALA A 335 -0.69 -0.50 21.33
C ALA A 335 -1.36 0.79 21.85
N LYS A 336 -1.72 0.80 23.14
CA LYS A 336 -2.25 2.00 23.81
C LYS A 336 -1.19 3.09 23.99
N ARG A 337 0.01 2.73 24.46
CA ARG A 337 1.14 3.67 24.59
C ARG A 337 1.48 4.34 23.26
N ASP A 338 1.42 3.58 22.18
CA ASP A 338 1.83 4.03 20.84
C ASP A 338 0.64 4.55 20.02
N ASN A 339 -0.52 4.83 20.63
CA ASN A 339 -1.73 5.34 19.97
C ASN A 339 -2.03 4.67 18.61
N VAL A 340 -2.15 3.34 18.60
CA VAL A 340 -2.27 2.57 17.35
C VAL A 340 -3.41 3.05 16.44
N PHE A 341 -4.51 3.54 16.98
CA PHE A 341 -5.63 4.05 16.18
C PHE A 341 -5.31 5.37 15.46
N ASP A 342 -4.51 6.26 16.06
CA ASP A 342 -3.97 7.44 15.35
C ASP A 342 -3.05 7.00 14.22
N HIS A 343 -2.18 6.01 14.49
CA HIS A 343 -1.31 5.45 13.47
C HIS A 343 -2.09 4.81 12.32
N LEU A 344 -3.12 4.00 12.59
CA LEU A 344 -4.00 3.43 11.56
C LEU A 344 -4.64 4.51 10.70
N SER A 345 -5.22 5.54 11.33
CA SER A 345 -5.83 6.68 10.64
C SER A 345 -4.83 7.39 9.72
N SER A 346 -3.64 7.70 10.23
CA SER A 346 -2.59 8.38 9.46
C SER A 346 -2.05 7.54 8.30
N ARG A 347 -1.95 6.21 8.48
CA ARG A 347 -1.47 5.28 7.45
C ARG A 347 -2.45 5.15 6.30
N ILE A 348 -3.75 5.15 6.60
CA ILE A 348 -4.79 5.18 5.56
C ILE A 348 -4.69 6.47 4.75
N ASP A 349 -4.52 7.62 5.41
CA ASP A 349 -4.40 8.91 4.71
C ASP A 349 -3.18 8.95 3.78
N LEU A 350 -2.05 8.32 4.16
CA LEU A 350 -0.86 8.21 3.30
C LEU A 350 -1.15 7.47 1.98
N PHE A 351 -2.03 6.47 2.00
CA PHE A 351 -2.36 5.64 0.84
C PHE A 351 -3.58 6.13 0.04
N LYS A 352 -4.32 7.10 0.59
CA LYS A 352 -5.46 7.75 -0.08
C LYS A 352 -5.08 8.44 -1.39
N SER A 353 -3.89 9.05 -1.45
CA SER A 353 -3.40 9.71 -2.66
C SER A 353 -2.79 8.76 -3.68
N ILE A 354 -2.43 7.54 -3.30
CA ILE A 354 -1.76 6.56 -4.18
C ILE A 354 -2.79 5.79 -5.02
N GLN A 355 -3.97 5.49 -4.44
CA GLN A 355 -5.08 4.80 -5.11
C GLN A 355 -4.69 3.52 -5.87
N SER A 356 -3.79 2.71 -5.29
CA SER A 356 -3.37 1.43 -5.88
C SER A 356 -4.12 0.24 -5.28
N LEU A 357 -3.96 -0.96 -5.87
CA LEU A 357 -4.47 -2.20 -5.26
C LEU A 357 -3.92 -2.42 -3.84
N ALA A 358 -2.67 -2.01 -3.57
CA ALA A 358 -2.10 -2.05 -2.23
C ALA A 358 -2.88 -1.15 -1.25
N SER A 359 -3.35 0.03 -1.68
CA SER A 359 -4.23 0.89 -0.88
C SER A 359 -5.52 0.16 -0.49
N ASN A 360 -6.15 -0.57 -1.43
CA ASN A 360 -7.37 -1.33 -1.17
C ASN A 360 -7.13 -2.47 -0.16
N ILE A 361 -6.00 -3.18 -0.28
CA ILE A 361 -5.58 -4.20 0.69
C ILE A 361 -5.40 -3.56 2.08
N ILE A 362 -4.75 -2.41 2.17
CA ILE A 362 -4.56 -1.68 3.43
C ILE A 362 -5.91 -1.30 4.05
N TYR A 363 -6.86 -0.79 3.26
CA TYR A 363 -8.20 -0.45 3.76
C TYR A 363 -8.93 -1.67 4.30
N ARG A 364 -8.95 -2.77 3.55
CA ARG A 364 -9.59 -4.01 3.97
C ARG A 364 -8.92 -4.61 5.20
N VAL A 365 -7.60 -4.75 5.21
CA VAL A 365 -6.86 -5.31 6.36
C VAL A 365 -7.03 -4.45 7.61
N THR A 366 -7.09 -3.12 7.46
CA THR A 366 -7.39 -2.23 8.60
C THR A 366 -8.81 -2.45 9.11
N PHE A 367 -9.78 -2.56 8.21
CA PHE A 367 -11.15 -2.86 8.57
C PHE A 367 -11.25 -4.20 9.30
N ASP A 368 -10.66 -5.27 8.76
CA ASP A 368 -10.65 -6.61 9.36
C ASP A 368 -10.05 -6.61 10.76
N LEU A 369 -8.95 -5.88 10.96
CA LEU A 369 -8.33 -5.69 12.27
C LEU A 369 -9.27 -5.00 13.25
N ILE A 370 -9.89 -3.89 12.83
CA ILE A 370 -10.78 -3.11 13.70
C ILE A 370 -12.05 -3.91 14.03
N ASP A 371 -12.59 -4.64 13.06
CA ASP A 371 -13.78 -5.47 13.20
C ASP A 371 -13.54 -6.59 14.22
N LEU A 372 -12.45 -7.33 14.05
CA LEU A 372 -12.05 -8.39 14.97
C LEU A 372 -11.67 -7.84 16.36
N PHE A 373 -10.97 -6.70 16.40
CA PHE A 373 -10.60 -6.07 17.67
C PHE A 373 -11.84 -5.65 18.47
N SER A 374 -12.82 -5.01 17.81
CA SER A 374 -14.02 -4.49 18.47
C SER A 374 -14.99 -5.59 18.91
N SER A 375 -14.89 -6.80 18.33
CA SER A 375 -15.67 -7.96 18.78
C SER A 375 -15.07 -8.67 19.99
N ILE A 376 -13.78 -8.45 20.27
CA ILE A 376 -13.03 -9.12 21.33
C ILE A 376 -12.82 -8.21 22.54
N PHE A 377 -12.39 -6.97 22.28
CA PHE A 377 -11.94 -6.04 23.30
C PHE A 377 -12.94 -4.90 23.47
N ASP A 378 -12.98 -4.38 24.70
CA ASP A 378 -13.61 -3.10 24.99
C ASP A 378 -12.80 -1.97 24.34
N TYR A 379 -13.15 -1.64 23.09
CA TYR A 379 -12.40 -0.71 22.26
C TYR A 379 -12.39 0.72 22.84
N GLU A 380 -13.39 1.09 23.65
CA GLU A 380 -13.51 2.43 24.24
C GLU A 380 -12.33 2.74 25.18
N LYS A 381 -11.63 1.71 25.68
CA LYS A 381 -10.39 1.87 26.45
C LYS A 381 -9.17 2.30 25.62
N PHE A 382 -9.26 2.20 24.30
CA PHE A 382 -8.19 2.45 23.35
C PHE A 382 -8.48 3.60 22.38
N VAL A 383 -9.74 3.78 21.99
CA VAL A 383 -10.14 4.73 20.95
C VAL A 383 -11.55 5.25 21.23
N SER A 384 -11.78 6.53 20.95
CA SER A 384 -13.14 7.08 21.01
C SER A 384 -14.01 6.52 19.89
N ARG A 385 -15.32 6.43 20.12
CA ARG A 385 -16.28 6.00 19.10
C ARG A 385 -16.20 6.85 17.82
N ASP A 386 -16.07 8.15 17.95
CA ASP A 386 -15.98 9.06 16.79
C ASP A 386 -14.72 8.81 15.96
N GLN A 387 -13.59 8.57 16.62
CA GLN A 387 -12.35 8.22 15.95
C GLN A 387 -12.45 6.85 15.27
N LEU A 388 -13.08 5.86 15.90
CA LEU A 388 -13.34 4.55 15.32
C LEU A 388 -14.19 4.68 14.03
N ILE A 389 -15.31 5.41 14.11
CA ILE A 389 -16.19 5.68 12.96
C ILE A 389 -15.42 6.40 11.85
N SER A 390 -14.59 7.39 12.19
CA SER A 390 -13.75 8.10 11.22
C SER A 390 -12.81 7.16 10.48
N ILE A 391 -12.12 6.26 11.18
CA ILE A 391 -11.20 5.30 10.56
C ILE A 391 -11.98 4.34 9.65
N VAL A 392 -13.12 3.82 10.10
CA VAL A 392 -13.94 2.90 9.29
C VAL A 392 -14.45 3.59 8.02
N LYS A 393 -14.92 4.84 8.12
CA LYS A 393 -15.30 5.65 6.95
C LYS A 393 -14.14 5.82 5.96
N LYS A 394 -12.91 5.99 6.43
CA LYS A 394 -11.74 6.02 5.54
C LYS A 394 -11.50 4.68 4.83
N CYS A 395 -11.72 3.56 5.52
CA CYS A 395 -11.63 2.21 4.91
C CYS A 395 -12.73 1.95 3.86
N MET A 396 -13.90 2.57 4.00
CA MET A 396 -15.02 2.46 3.04
C MET A 396 -14.73 3.06 1.66
N ASN A 397 -13.55 3.65 1.44
CA ASN A 397 -13.08 3.94 0.08
C ASN A 397 -12.85 2.65 -0.74
N ASP A 398 -12.67 1.50 -0.10
CA ASP A 398 -12.70 0.20 -0.76
C ASP A 398 -14.13 -0.36 -0.84
N LYS A 399 -14.54 -0.81 -2.03
CA LYS A 399 -15.88 -1.35 -2.27
C LYS A 399 -16.15 -2.63 -1.47
N THR A 400 -15.16 -3.49 -1.31
CA THR A 400 -15.34 -4.77 -0.60
C THR A 400 -15.59 -4.55 0.90
N VAL A 401 -14.98 -3.52 1.48
CA VAL A 401 -15.26 -3.08 2.86
C VAL A 401 -16.72 -2.67 3.02
N VAL A 402 -17.24 -1.83 2.11
CA VAL A 402 -18.65 -1.42 2.14
C VAL A 402 -19.58 -2.62 2.02
N GLU A 403 -19.31 -3.52 1.08
CA GLU A 403 -20.12 -4.73 0.92
C GLU A 403 -20.12 -5.62 2.17
N ASN A 404 -18.97 -5.77 2.84
CA ASN A 404 -18.85 -6.55 4.06
C ASN A 404 -19.65 -5.93 5.21
N ILE A 405 -19.56 -4.61 5.40
CA ILE A 405 -20.37 -3.88 6.39
C ILE A 405 -21.86 -4.10 6.15
N LEU A 406 -22.31 -4.00 4.89
CA LEU A 406 -23.73 -4.12 4.55
C LEU A 406 -24.26 -5.56 4.61
N LYS A 407 -23.40 -6.57 4.50
CA LYS A 407 -23.80 -7.99 4.60
C LYS A 407 -23.91 -8.46 6.05
N LYS A 408 -23.17 -7.85 6.96
CA LYS A 408 -23.08 -8.27 8.37
C LYS A 408 -23.99 -7.44 9.28
N SER A 409 -25.31 -7.70 9.21
CA SER A 409 -26.25 -7.16 10.20
C SER A 409 -25.93 -7.68 11.61
N GLY A 410 -25.88 -6.80 12.62
CA GLY A 410 -25.62 -7.16 14.03
C GLY A 410 -24.15 -7.22 14.45
N HIS A 411 -23.24 -6.68 13.63
CA HIS A 411 -21.82 -6.51 13.99
C HIS A 411 -21.61 -5.16 14.70
N VAL A 412 -20.72 -5.10 15.69
CA VAL A 412 -20.42 -3.90 16.50
C VAL A 412 -20.13 -2.67 15.63
N LEU A 413 -19.33 -2.81 14.57
CA LEU A 413 -19.03 -1.72 13.65
C LEU A 413 -20.25 -1.27 12.83
N PHE A 414 -21.09 -2.22 12.39
CA PHE A 414 -22.32 -1.89 11.69
C PHE A 414 -23.29 -1.13 12.61
N ASP A 415 -23.40 -1.53 13.88
CA ASP A 415 -24.25 -0.86 14.86
C ASP A 415 -23.75 0.57 15.15
N HIS A 416 -22.43 0.77 15.22
CA HIS A 416 -21.87 2.12 15.36
C HIS A 416 -22.05 2.99 14.11
N ILE A 417 -21.97 2.40 12.92
CA ILE A 417 -22.20 3.15 11.67
C ILE A 417 -23.69 3.48 11.50
N SER A 418 -24.58 2.52 11.68
CA SER A 418 -26.04 2.72 11.60
C SER A 418 -26.56 3.67 12.67
N SER A 419 -25.92 3.70 13.85
CA SER A 419 -26.29 4.67 14.88
C SER A 419 -26.09 6.12 14.46
N VAL A 420 -25.18 6.43 13.51
CA VAL A 420 -25.03 7.78 12.97
C VAL A 420 -26.34 8.21 12.31
N GLU A 421 -27.02 7.28 11.64
CA GLU A 421 -28.34 7.51 11.04
C GLU A 421 -29.38 7.82 12.11
N ASN A 422 -29.33 7.17 13.27
CA ASN A 422 -30.29 7.41 14.35
C ASN A 422 -30.24 8.83 14.92
N TYR A 423 -29.20 9.63 14.63
CA TYR A 423 -29.08 11.03 15.03
C TYR A 423 -29.30 12.01 13.87
N PHE A 424 -29.90 11.58 12.76
CA PHE A 424 -30.28 12.49 11.68
C PHE A 424 -31.42 13.42 12.12
N PRO A 425 -31.44 14.74 11.82
CA PRO A 425 -30.42 15.51 11.10
C PRO A 425 -29.27 16.10 11.96
N LEU A 426 -29.25 15.91 13.30
CA LEU A 426 -28.15 16.42 14.14
C LEU A 426 -26.74 16.00 13.65
N SER A 427 -26.63 14.80 13.08
CA SER A 427 -25.40 14.27 12.45
C SER A 427 -25.43 14.29 10.91
N LEU A 428 -26.12 15.26 10.30
CA LEU A 428 -26.37 15.31 8.85
C LEU A 428 -25.10 15.11 8.00
N GLU A 429 -24.03 15.85 8.27
CA GLU A 429 -22.77 15.74 7.51
C GLU A 429 -22.22 14.31 7.57
N SER A 430 -22.22 13.72 8.77
CA SER A 430 -21.75 12.36 8.98
C SER A 430 -22.64 11.29 8.32
N CYS A 431 -23.95 11.50 8.25
CA CYS A 431 -24.89 10.65 7.51
C CYS A 431 -24.67 10.76 5.99
N LEU A 432 -24.57 11.98 5.47
CA LEU A 432 -24.37 12.23 4.05
C LEU A 432 -23.04 11.67 3.54
N ASP A 433 -21.97 11.80 4.33
CA ASP A 433 -20.68 11.19 4.04
C ASP A 433 -20.78 9.67 3.93
N LEU A 434 -21.49 9.04 4.88
CA LEU A 434 -21.70 7.61 4.90
C LEU A 434 -22.48 7.13 3.67
N TYR A 435 -23.61 7.78 3.36
CA TYR A 435 -24.40 7.46 2.17
C TYR A 435 -23.60 7.66 0.90
N THR A 436 -22.81 8.73 0.80
CA THR A 436 -21.94 9.00 -0.34
C THR A 436 -20.93 7.87 -0.54
N LEU A 437 -20.31 7.37 0.52
CA LEU A 437 -19.38 6.24 0.47
C LEU A 437 -20.10 4.96 0.00
N ILE A 438 -21.29 4.68 0.54
CA ILE A 438 -22.08 3.52 0.14
C ILE A 438 -22.48 3.60 -1.35
N MET A 439 -22.95 4.76 -1.80
CA MET A 439 -23.35 5.00 -3.19
C MET A 439 -22.16 4.89 -4.16
N LYS A 440 -20.98 5.40 -3.77
CA LYS A 440 -19.75 5.27 -4.55
C LYS A 440 -19.33 3.80 -4.71
N ALA A 441 -19.42 3.02 -3.65
CA ALA A 441 -19.08 1.60 -3.69
C ALA A 441 -20.15 0.75 -4.40
N ASN A 442 -21.43 1.14 -4.30
CA ASN A 442 -22.54 0.40 -4.87
C ASN A 442 -23.53 1.35 -5.55
N SER A 443 -23.21 1.74 -6.79
CA SER A 443 -24.03 2.63 -7.61
C SER A 443 -25.46 2.13 -7.79
N ASN A 444 -25.68 0.81 -7.77
CA ASN A 444 -27.02 0.22 -7.91
C ASN A 444 -27.90 0.48 -6.69
N LYS A 445 -27.32 0.75 -5.51
CA LYS A 445 -28.05 1.13 -4.29
C LYS A 445 -28.34 2.63 -4.20
N ALA A 446 -27.85 3.44 -5.14
CA ALA A 446 -28.06 4.89 -5.16
C ALA A 446 -29.54 5.26 -5.12
N ASN A 447 -30.36 4.65 -5.98
CA ASN A 447 -31.80 4.91 -6.02
C ASN A 447 -32.49 4.50 -4.72
N SER A 448 -32.14 3.35 -4.14
CA SER A 448 -32.71 2.90 -2.86
C SER A 448 -32.35 3.82 -1.71
N ILE A 449 -31.12 4.35 -1.67
CA ILE A 449 -30.68 5.31 -0.66
C ILE A 449 -31.39 6.66 -0.84
N ILE A 450 -31.55 7.12 -2.08
CA ILE A 450 -32.29 8.36 -2.38
C ILE A 450 -33.76 8.21 -1.95
N ILE A 451 -34.42 7.10 -2.30
CA ILE A 451 -35.80 6.81 -1.89
C ILE A 451 -35.89 6.77 -0.36
N TYR A 452 -34.99 6.06 0.30
CA TYR A 452 -34.93 6.00 1.77
C TYR A 452 -34.76 7.39 2.41
N LEU A 453 -33.92 8.25 1.84
CA LEU A 453 -33.73 9.62 2.32
C LEU A 453 -34.98 10.49 2.10
N CYS A 454 -35.70 10.30 0.99
CA CYS A 454 -36.94 11.02 0.68
C CYS A 454 -38.12 10.56 1.53
N GLU A 455 -38.18 9.27 1.87
CA GLU A 455 -39.29 8.63 2.59
C GLU A 455 -39.03 8.51 4.10
N ARG A 456 -37.93 9.08 4.60
CA ARG A 456 -37.52 8.97 6.00
C ARG A 456 -38.56 9.60 6.93
N ASP A 457 -39.01 8.81 7.92
CA ASP A 457 -40.06 9.15 8.87
C ASP A 457 -39.55 9.55 10.26
N GLN A 458 -38.25 9.36 10.53
CA GLN A 458 -37.63 9.62 11.83
C GLN A 458 -36.54 10.69 11.77
N PHE A 459 -36.66 11.68 12.65
CA PHE A 459 -35.69 12.76 12.85
C PHE A 459 -35.44 13.01 14.34
N VAL A 460 -34.22 13.41 14.67
CA VAL A 460 -33.78 13.78 16.00
C VAL A 460 -33.45 15.26 16.01
N GLU A 461 -34.10 16.01 16.90
CA GLU A 461 -33.89 17.44 17.08
C GLU A 461 -33.29 17.72 18.46
N SER A 462 -32.44 18.76 18.54
CA SER A 462 -31.92 19.25 19.81
C SER A 462 -33.04 19.95 20.57
N VAL A 463 -33.44 19.41 21.72
CA VAL A 463 -34.44 20.02 22.60
C VAL A 463 -33.82 21.18 23.39
N GLN A 464 -33.39 22.24 22.72
CA GLN A 464 -32.91 23.46 23.40
C GLN A 464 -33.03 24.72 22.51
N MET A 465 -34.25 25.24 22.38
CA MET A 465 -34.62 26.67 22.42
C MET A 465 -36.14 26.83 22.21
N PHE A 466 -36.95 26.23 23.08
CA PHE A 466 -38.36 26.62 23.27
C PHE A 466 -38.57 27.22 24.66
N LYS A 467 -37.66 28.11 25.08
CA LYS A 467 -37.89 28.89 26.29
C LYS A 467 -38.46 30.29 26.03
N ASP A 468 -38.14 30.98 24.93
CA ASP A 468 -38.58 32.38 24.79
C ASP A 468 -38.71 32.88 23.33
N ALA A 469 -39.19 32.07 22.38
CA ALA A 469 -39.50 32.56 21.03
C ALA A 469 -40.92 32.16 20.62
N ASP A 470 -41.74 33.18 20.37
CA ASP A 470 -43.13 33.13 19.95
C ASP A 470 -43.39 32.07 18.85
N ILE A 471 -43.95 30.93 19.24
CA ILE A 471 -44.64 30.05 18.29
C ILE A 471 -45.96 30.74 17.95
N ALA A 472 -45.94 31.63 16.95
CA ALA A 472 -47.15 32.03 16.26
C ALA A 472 -47.65 30.82 15.46
N LEU A 473 -48.53 30.03 16.08
CA LEU A 473 -49.41 29.11 15.36
C LEU A 473 -50.36 29.93 14.49
N VAL A 474 -49.95 30.22 13.26
CA VAL A 474 -50.88 30.70 12.23
C VAL A 474 -51.58 29.47 11.66
N GLY A 475 -52.66 29.07 12.32
CA GLY A 475 -53.64 28.18 11.74
C GLY A 475 -54.53 28.98 10.78
N THR A 476 -54.52 28.63 9.51
CA THR A 476 -55.68 28.84 8.65
C THR A 476 -56.13 27.46 8.18
N ASP A 477 -57.41 27.18 8.40
CA ASP A 477 -58.04 25.94 8.02
C ASP A 477 -57.81 25.63 6.52
N ASP A 478 -57.54 24.35 6.26
CA ASP A 478 -57.51 23.62 4.97
C ASP A 478 -56.21 23.37 4.19
N GLU A 479 -55.04 23.97 4.49
CA GLU A 479 -53.77 23.51 3.89
C GLU A 479 -52.61 23.64 4.90
N CYS A 480 -52.15 22.52 5.47
CA CYS A 480 -50.96 22.51 6.32
C CYS A 480 -49.70 22.73 5.46
N ILE A 481 -49.22 23.97 5.37
CA ILE A 481 -47.83 24.26 5.01
C ILE A 481 -46.98 23.99 6.26
N ALA A 482 -46.14 22.96 6.21
CA ALA A 482 -45.15 22.73 7.26
C ALA A 482 -44.08 23.83 7.20
N VAL A 483 -43.80 24.40 8.37
CA VAL A 483 -42.75 25.39 8.61
C VAL A 483 -41.40 24.84 8.15
N ALA A 484 -40.71 25.61 7.32
CA ALA A 484 -39.30 25.36 6.99
C ALA A 484 -38.46 25.58 8.26
N ASN A 485 -38.01 24.51 8.91
CA ASN A 485 -37.00 24.64 9.96
C ASN A 485 -35.67 25.05 9.31
N ILE A 486 -35.31 26.32 9.47
CA ILE A 486 -34.00 26.86 9.13
C ILE A 486 -33.02 26.31 10.17
N TYR A 487 -32.11 25.44 9.76
CA TYR A 487 -30.98 25.04 10.61
C TYR A 487 -29.81 25.99 10.36
N PRO A 488 -29.51 26.93 11.28
CA PRO A 488 -28.27 27.70 11.19
C PRO A 488 -27.08 26.79 11.52
N TYR A 489 -26.27 26.46 10.51
CA TYR A 489 -25.00 25.74 10.70
C TYR A 489 -23.83 26.66 10.30
N GLY A 490 -23.32 27.40 11.28
CA GLY A 490 -22.16 28.30 11.12
C GLY A 490 -22.40 29.52 10.23
N PRO A 491 -21.41 30.43 10.12
CA PRO A 491 -21.54 31.63 9.30
C PRO A 491 -21.59 31.27 7.80
N GLY A 492 -22.76 31.47 7.19
CA GLY A 492 -22.89 31.64 5.74
C GLY A 492 -23.32 30.43 4.90
N LYS A 493 -23.81 29.34 5.49
CA LYS A 493 -24.42 28.23 4.71
C LYS A 493 -25.83 27.91 5.21
N LEU A 494 -26.79 27.97 4.30
CA LEU A 494 -28.19 27.58 4.50
C LEU A 494 -28.47 26.35 3.63
N TYR A 495 -29.03 25.30 4.23
CA TYR A 495 -29.56 24.15 3.49
C TYR A 495 -31.09 24.18 3.59
N PHE A 496 -31.78 24.02 2.47
CA PHE A 496 -33.24 23.98 2.40
C PHE A 496 -33.71 22.53 2.34
N PHE A 497 -34.59 22.14 3.26
CA PHE A 497 -35.39 20.93 3.14
C PHE A 497 -36.83 21.33 2.83
N ILE A 498 -37.36 20.85 1.70
CA ILE A 498 -38.80 20.92 1.40
C ILE A 498 -39.37 19.56 1.78
N ILE A 499 -40.11 19.49 2.88
CA ILE A 499 -40.84 18.29 3.30
C ILE A 499 -42.25 18.41 2.69
N TYR A 500 -42.57 17.53 1.72
CA TYR A 500 -43.96 17.37 1.25
C TYR A 500 -44.70 16.42 2.20
N TYR A 501 -45.65 16.94 2.99
CA TYR A 501 -46.63 16.11 3.68
C TYR A 501 -47.72 15.66 2.68
N THR A 502 -47.55 14.52 2.02
CA THR A 502 -48.70 13.83 1.41
C THR A 502 -49.36 12.96 2.47
N LYS A 503 -50.43 13.49 3.07
CA LYS A 503 -51.35 12.72 3.92
C LYS A 503 -51.92 11.56 3.11
N PHE A 504 -51.71 10.33 3.58
CA PHE A 504 -52.36 9.12 3.06
C PHE A 504 -53.87 9.36 2.89
N ILE A 505 -54.34 9.46 1.64
CA ILE A 505 -55.74 9.20 1.35
C ILE A 505 -55.90 7.69 1.42
N LYS A 506 -56.61 7.24 2.46
CA LYS A 506 -57.25 5.92 2.51
C LYS A 506 -57.95 5.68 1.17
N LEU A 507 -57.41 4.79 0.34
CA LEU A 507 -58.23 4.15 -0.68
C LEU A 507 -59.24 3.29 0.09
N LYS A 508 -60.51 3.72 0.08
CA LYS A 508 -61.64 2.84 0.41
C LYS A 508 -61.67 1.72 -0.64
N GLN A 509 -61.94 0.52 -0.12
CA GLN A 509 -62.04 -0.80 -0.77
C GLN A 509 -62.38 -0.81 -2.25
#